data_AF-A0A2V9WBX9-F1
#
_entry.id   AF-A0A2V9WBX9-F1
#
_cell.length_a   1.000
_cell.length_b   1.000
_cell.length_c   1.000
_cell.angle_alpha   90.00
_cell.angle_beta   90.00
_cell.angle_gamma   90.00
#
_symmetry.space_group_name_H-M   'P 1'
#
loop_
_entity.id
_entity.type
_entity.pdbx_description
1 polymer ?
#
loop_
_entity_poly.entity_id
_entity_poly.type
_entity_poly.pdbx_seq_one_letter_code
_entity_poly.pdbx_strand_id
1 'polypeptide(L)' 'MMVGVLGANAETRPQYGGVLHVAMRGVPVSLDPANSDQPDSFARRSITMLVFDTLVIMDESARVQAWLATSWQVSEN' A
#
# COMPACT_ATOMS: atom_id res chain seq x y z
N MET A 1 17.95 -35.80 25.81
CA MET A 1 16.73 -35.03 26.09
C MET A 1 17.07 -33.56 25.91
N MET A 2 16.61 -32.93 24.84
CA MET A 2 16.76 -31.49 24.59
C MET A 2 15.44 -31.04 23.99
N VAL A 3 14.62 -30.37 24.81
CA VAL A 3 13.34 -29.79 24.38
C VAL A 3 13.68 -28.42 23.82
N GLY A 4 13.59 -28.28 22.50
CA GLY A 4 13.65 -26.97 21.84
C GLY A 4 12.35 -26.22 22.10
N VAL A 5 12.44 -25.08 22.80
CA VAL A 5 11.33 -24.14 22.91
C VAL A 5 11.09 -23.56 21.51
N LEU A 6 10.00 -23.98 20.88
CA LEU A 6 9.40 -23.23 19.77
C LEU A 6 8.95 -21.90 20.37
N GLY A 7 9.69 -20.83 20.08
CA GLY A 7 9.29 -19.48 20.46
C GLY A 7 7.95 -19.17 19.80
N ALA A 8 6.87 -19.23 20.58
CA ALA A 8 5.60 -18.66 20.17
C ALA A 8 5.84 -17.15 20.02
N ASN A 9 5.85 -16.66 18.77
CA ASN A 9 5.77 -15.23 18.53
C ASN A 9 4.41 -14.80 19.07
N ALA A 10 4.40 -14.22 20.28
CA ALA A 10 3.21 -13.58 20.81
C ALA A 10 2.75 -12.56 19.76
N GLU A 11 1.51 -12.68 19.32
CA GLU A 11 0.91 -11.77 18.36
C GLU A 11 1.04 -10.36 18.92
N THR A 12 1.92 -9.55 18.32
CA THR A 12 2.08 -8.17 18.74
C THR A 12 0.82 -7.46 18.27
N ARG A 13 -0.10 -7.21 19.21
CA ARG A 13 -1.35 -6.54 18.91
C ARG A 13 -1.04 -5.23 18.18
N PRO A 14 -1.62 -5.00 16.99
CA PRO A 14 -1.41 -3.74 16.30
C PRO A 14 -1.87 -2.58 17.20
N GLN A 15 -1.00 -1.59 17.35
CA GLN A 15 -1.30 -0.38 18.08
C GLN A 15 -1.90 0.62 17.11
N TYR A 16 -3.23 0.73 17.13
CA TYR A 16 -3.95 1.67 16.28
C TYR A 16 -4.04 3.05 16.94
N GLY A 17 -4.09 4.09 16.09
CA GLY A 17 -4.17 5.48 16.51
C GLY A 17 -2.82 6.20 16.52
N GLY A 18 -2.82 7.42 17.08
CA GLY A 18 -1.66 8.32 17.04
C GLY A 18 -1.61 9.20 15.79
N VAL A 19 -0.53 9.98 15.66
CA VAL A 19 -0.31 10.88 14.53
C VAL A 19 1.00 10.53 13.85
N LEU A 20 0.91 10.10 12.59
CA LEU A 20 2.07 9.92 11.73
C LEU A 20 2.42 11.25 11.06
N HIS A 21 3.58 11.82 11.39
CA HIS A 21 4.12 12.99 10.71
C HIS A 21 5.02 12.56 9.56
N VAL A 22 4.69 12.95 8.34
CA VAL A 22 5.43 12.58 7.12
C VAL A 22 6.06 13.83 6.49
N ALA A 23 7.36 13.79 6.26
CA ALA A 23 8.08 14.80 5.49
C ALA A 23 8.35 14.29 4.07
N MET A 24 8.03 15.09 3.06
CA MET A 24 8.20 14.73 1.65
C MET A 24 9.06 15.75 0.93
N ARG A 25 9.90 15.29 0.01
CA ARG A 25 10.87 16.14 -0.71
C ARG A 25 10.26 16.89 -1.90
N GLY A 26 8.96 16.71 -2.18
CA GLY A 26 8.25 17.35 -3.30
C GLY A 26 6.82 17.72 -2.93
N VAL A 27 6.29 18.77 -3.55
CA VAL A 27 4.93 19.27 -3.34
C VAL A 27 4.01 18.67 -4.41
N PRO A 28 2.96 17.91 -4.03
CA PRO A 28 1.94 17.48 -4.99
C PRO A 28 1.18 18.71 -5.48
N VAL A 29 1.04 18.84 -6.80
CA VAL A 29 0.31 19.97 -7.41
C VAL A 29 -1.19 19.73 -7.53
N SER A 30 -1.63 18.47 -7.37
CA SER A 30 -3.01 18.04 -7.39
C SER A 30 -3.20 16.83 -6.47
N LEU A 31 -4.42 16.68 -5.94
CA LEU A 31 -4.90 15.45 -5.29
C LEU A 31 -5.93 14.71 -6.16
N ASP A 32 -6.30 15.25 -7.31
CA ASP A 32 -7.12 14.53 -8.29
C ASP A 32 -6.32 13.35 -8.85
N PRO A 33 -6.73 12.09 -8.60
CA PRO A 33 -6.01 10.91 -9.07
C PRO A 33 -6.04 10.79 -10.60
N ALA A 34 -7.04 11.39 -11.27
CA ALA A 34 -7.20 11.36 -12.72
C ALA A 34 -6.42 12.46 -13.44
N ASN A 35 -5.76 13.37 -12.72
CA ASN A 35 -4.96 14.43 -13.33
C ASN A 35 -3.71 13.85 -14.03
N SER A 36 -3.73 13.81 -15.36
CA SER A 36 -2.63 13.34 -16.20
C SER A 36 -1.52 14.36 -16.42
N ASP A 37 -1.79 15.64 -16.16
CA ASP A 37 -0.84 16.75 -16.43
C ASP A 37 0.23 16.88 -15.34
N GLN A 38 0.01 16.25 -14.18
CA GLN A 38 1.00 16.20 -13.11
C GLN A 38 2.11 15.17 -13.41
N PRO A 39 3.40 15.55 -13.33
CA PRO A 39 4.50 14.59 -13.45
C PRO A 39 4.40 13.46 -12.44
N ASP A 40 4.69 12.25 -12.89
CA ASP A 40 4.76 11.10 -11.99
C ASP A 40 5.95 11.26 -11.02
N SER A 41 5.71 11.04 -9.74
CA SER A 41 6.70 11.25 -8.68
C SER A 41 6.45 10.35 -7.48
N PHE A 42 7.49 10.06 -6.71
CA PHE A 42 7.35 9.30 -5.46
C PHE A 42 6.36 9.97 -4.49
N ALA A 43 6.38 11.30 -4.36
CA ALA A 43 5.45 12.02 -3.49
C ALA A 43 3.99 11.85 -3.93
N ARG A 44 3.71 11.92 -5.25
CA ARG A 44 2.37 11.66 -5.79
C ARG A 44 1.94 10.23 -5.47
N ARG A 45 2.75 9.22 -5.80
CA ARG A 45 2.43 7.81 -5.57
C ARG A 45 2.21 7.50 -4.09
N SER A 46 3.04 8.02 -3.20
CA SER A 46 2.90 7.84 -1.74
C SER A 46 1.59 8.39 -1.21
N ILE A 47 1.17 9.59 -1.63
CA ILE A 47 -0.11 10.17 -1.19
C ILE A 47 -1.29 9.43 -1.81
N THR A 48 -1.20 9.06 -3.09
CA THR A 48 -2.26 8.30 -3.75
C THR A 48 -2.55 7.01 -3.01
N MET A 49 -1.52 6.26 -2.59
CA MET A 49 -1.68 5.02 -1.81
C MET A 49 -2.22 5.23 -0.38
N LEU A 50 -2.14 6.45 0.18
CA LEU A 50 -2.67 6.77 1.51
C LEU A 50 -4.11 7.29 1.47
N VAL A 51 -4.53 7.89 0.35
CA VAL A 51 -5.81 8.61 0.23
C VAL A 51 -6.83 7.85 -0.59
N PHE A 52 -6.39 7.06 -1.58
CA PHE A 52 -7.28 6.39 -2.53
C PHE A 52 -7.08 4.88 -2.51
N ASP A 53 -8.20 4.16 -2.50
CA ASP A 53 -8.22 2.73 -2.75
C ASP A 53 -8.30 2.44 -4.26
N THR A 54 -7.59 1.40 -4.69
CA THR A 54 -7.58 0.91 -6.08
C THR A 54 -8.21 -0.49 -6.18
N LEU A 55 -8.56 -0.92 -7.40
CA LEU A 55 -9.07 -2.28 -7.63
C LEU A 55 -8.06 -3.36 -7.23
N VAL A 56 -6.79 -3.08 -7.48
CA VAL A 56 -5.65 -3.95 -7.19
C VAL A 56 -4.52 -3.14 -6.57
N ILE A 57 -3.70 -3.77 -5.74
CA ILE A 57 -2.48 -3.21 -5.15
C ILE A 57 -1.28 -4.08 -5.50
N MET A 58 -0.07 -3.59 -5.23
CA MET A 58 1.16 -4.39 -5.33
C MET A 58 1.65 -4.77 -3.94
N ASP A 59 2.06 -6.03 -3.76
CA ASP A 59 2.72 -6.48 -2.53
C ASP A 59 4.22 -6.14 -2.52
N GLU A 60 4.90 -6.47 -1.42
CA GLU A 60 6.35 -6.25 -1.25
C GLU A 60 7.20 -7.03 -2.26
N SER A 61 6.65 -8.07 -2.88
CA SER A 61 7.28 -8.86 -3.95
C SER A 61 6.90 -8.37 -5.34
N ALA A 62 6.29 -7.18 -5.45
CA ALA A 62 5.78 -6.59 -6.69
C ALA A 62 4.73 -7.45 -7.42
N ARG A 63 4.00 -8.29 -6.69
CA ARG A 63 2.87 -9.06 -7.24
C ARG A 63 1.59 -8.27 -7.10
N VAL A 64 0.78 -8.29 -8.15
CA VAL A 64 -0.55 -7.69 -8.16
C VAL A 64 -1.48 -8.54 -7.28
N GLN A 65 -2.13 -7.89 -6.31
CA GLN A 65 -3.10 -8.51 -5.41
C GLN A 65 -4.44 -7.79 -5.49
N ALA A 66 -5.51 -8.54 -5.24
CA ALA A 66 -6.86 -8.00 -5.09
C ALA A 66 -6.91 -7.00 -3.93
N TRP A 67 -7.62 -5.90 -4.13
CA TRP A 67 -7.95 -4.95 -3.06
C TRP A 67 -9.44 -4.66 -3.04
N LEU A 68 -9.92 -3.62 -3.75
CA LEU A 68 -11.35 -3.40 -3.91
C LEU A 68 -12.01 -4.42 -4.84
N ALA A 69 -11.26 -4.98 -5.80
CA ALA A 69 -11.79 -6.02 -6.69
C ALA A 69 -11.88 -7.36 -5.96
N THR A 70 -12.93 -8.13 -6.24
CA THR A 70 -13.06 -9.52 -5.77
C THR A 70 -12.43 -10.53 -6.72
N SER A 71 -12.36 -10.21 -8.01
CA SER A 71 -11.65 -10.98 -9.04
C SER A 71 -11.39 -10.11 -10.27
N TRP A 72 -10.51 -10.57 -11.16
CA TRP A 72 -10.34 -10.02 -12.50
C TRP A 72 -10.09 -11.16 -13.48
N GLN A 73 -10.41 -10.90 -14.75
CA GLN A 73 -10.15 -11.83 -15.85
C GLN A 73 -9.54 -11.06 -17.01
N VAL A 74 -8.60 -11.70 -17.69
CA VAL A 74 -8.06 -11.20 -18.96
C VAL A 74 -8.92 -11.80 -20.06
N SER A 75 -9.49 -10.96 -20.93
CA SER A 75 -10.10 -11.46 -22.16
C SER A 75 -9.00 -11.74 -23.17
N GLU A 76 -9.02 -12.91 -23.79
CA GLU A 76 -8.32 -13.11 -25.04
C GLU A 76 -9.11 -12.41 -26.16
N ASN A 77 -8.41 -11.75 -27.08
CA ASN A 77 -8.96 -11.12 -28.28
C ASN A 77 -8.13 -11.55 -29.48
#